data_AF-A0A7V2JH76-F1
#
_entry.id   AF-A0A7V2JH76-F1
#
_cell.length_a   1.000
_cell.length_b   1.000
_cell.length_c   1.000
_cell.angle_alpha   90.00
_cell.angle_beta   90.00
_cell.angle_gamma   90.00
#
_symmetry.space_group_name_H-M   'P 1'
#
loop_
_entity.id
_entity.type
_entity.pdbx_description
1 polymer ?
#
loop_
_entity_poly.entity_id
_entity_poly.type
_entity_poly.pdbx_seq_one_letter_code
_entity_poly.pdbx_strand_id
1 'polypeptide(L)'
;MQNKKRSEIEKESAAYLLRAVGRRLVFPGFRRLWGEDVSDDPPVGKNAEEMSEDLPEVLFRETQLEKNGKVKAGKAKVEPKAGDAAEISNIESEQKFTQPPPRFSEATLVKMLDELGIGRPSTYAQIISTIQDRKYVGRDDKKRLQPTDLGRTVNGVLVREFEHLFNTSFTAEMEEALDKVEEGGDWTETVRKFWEPFSERIEHFKQNKEEIKKSIMTSTGRKCPQCGEGELVERWGRFGKFVSCNRYPDCKFIEKNTDENGEAKKEPELVGRKCPACNEGDLVIRDGRNGKFIACNRYPKCKHTEPVPGEEGKQPNLPDVNIPCPREGCGGTVVAKRTRRGKHFYACTNWKEKKCKVAFWDEPVERKCPNCNYPLMTMKSGNFVCPECKHEEVNPDAPPPAKKATRKKAVAKKTTKSSAKK
;
A
#
# COMPACT_ATOMS: atom_id res chain seq x y z
N MET A 1 20.73 27.29 22.67
CA MET A 1 22.09 26.75 22.85
C MET A 1 22.48 26.00 21.58
N GLN A 2 23.57 26.39 20.92
CA GLN A 2 24.01 25.82 19.64
C GLN A 2 24.60 24.41 19.86
N ASN A 3 23.79 23.36 19.66
CA ASN A 3 24.21 21.96 19.88
C ASN A 3 25.06 21.37 18.73
N LYS A 4 25.39 22.16 17.71
CA LYS A 4 26.19 21.75 16.54
C LYS A 4 27.18 22.86 16.17
N LYS A 5 28.46 22.51 16.03
CA LYS A 5 29.49 23.40 15.47
C LYS A 5 29.54 23.15 13.95
N ARG A 6 29.35 24.20 13.15
CA ARG A 6 29.44 24.17 11.68
C ARG A 6 30.83 24.65 11.29
N SER A 7 31.53 23.90 10.46
CA SER A 7 32.81 24.29 9.86
C SER A 7 32.64 24.32 8.34
N GLU A 8 33.09 25.40 7.72
CA GLU A 8 33.17 25.54 6.28
C GLU A 8 34.64 25.71 5.90
N ILE A 9 35.08 24.95 4.91
CA ILE A 9 36.44 25.01 4.39
C ILE A 9 36.31 25.36 2.92
N GLU A 10 36.97 26.44 2.54
CA GLU A 10 37.08 26.92 1.16
C GLU A 10 38.54 26.78 0.73
N LYS A 11 38.75 26.23 -0.46
CA LYS A 11 40.09 26.14 -1.05
C LYS A 11 40.05 26.71 -2.45
N GLU A 12 40.87 27.73 -2.67
CA GLU A 12 41.18 28.24 -4.00
C GLU A 12 42.31 27.42 -4.61
N SER A 13 42.04 26.87 -5.78
CA SER A 13 43.07 26.50 -6.76
C SER A 13 42.83 27.40 -7.98
N ALA A 14 43.86 27.69 -8.78
CA ALA A 14 43.85 28.75 -9.81
C ALA A 14 42.70 28.72 -10.86
N ALA A 15 41.81 27.72 -10.84
CA ALA A 15 40.60 27.65 -11.68
C ALA A 15 39.32 27.09 -11.00
N TYR A 16 39.37 26.60 -9.75
CA TYR A 16 38.22 25.94 -9.11
C TYR A 16 38.14 26.23 -7.60
N LEU A 17 36.91 26.40 -7.10
CA LEU A 17 36.59 26.57 -5.69
C LEU A 17 35.88 25.31 -5.16
N LEU A 18 36.50 24.63 -4.20
CA LEU A 18 35.95 23.45 -3.54
C LEU A 18 35.38 23.84 -2.18
N ARG A 19 34.19 23.33 -1.84
CA ARG A 19 33.51 23.59 -0.56
C ARG A 19 33.15 22.30 0.16
N ALA A 20 33.57 22.20 1.42
CA ALA A 20 33.15 21.14 2.33
C ALA A 20 32.40 21.72 3.53
N VAL A 21 31.27 21.10 3.91
CA VAL A 21 30.45 21.51 5.06
C VAL A 21 30.31 20.35 6.02
N GLY A 22 30.86 20.49 7.22
CA GLY A 22 30.78 19.50 8.29
C GLY A 22 29.97 20.01 9.48
N ARG A 23 29.32 19.09 10.21
CA ARG A 23 28.69 19.37 11.51
C ARG A 23 29.08 18.28 12.50
N ARG A 24 29.51 18.67 13.69
CA ARG A 24 29.79 17.73 14.79
C ARG A 24 28.83 17.94 15.94
N LEU A 25 28.30 16.84 16.49
CA LEU A 25 27.51 16.85 17.71
C LEU A 25 28.40 17.16 18.91
N VAL A 26 28.11 18.27 19.61
CA VAL A 26 28.87 18.67 20.81
C VAL A 26 28.22 18.11 22.07
N PHE A 27 26.89 18.04 22.09
CA PHE A 27 26.13 17.52 23.22
C PHE A 27 24.90 16.73 22.75
N PRO A 28 24.71 15.48 23.20
CA PRO A 28 23.62 14.62 22.72
C PRO A 28 22.23 15.00 23.26
N GLY A 29 22.13 15.58 24.46
CA GLY A 29 20.87 16.08 25.03
C GLY A 29 19.69 15.09 24.95
N PHE A 30 18.52 15.58 24.50
CA PHE A 30 17.29 14.79 24.37
C PHE A 30 17.41 13.60 23.41
N ARG A 31 18.39 13.61 22.49
CA ARG A 31 18.60 12.51 21.52
C ARG A 31 19.01 11.21 22.21
N ARG A 32 19.64 11.30 23.40
CA ARG A 32 19.96 10.14 24.24
C ARG A 32 18.72 9.40 24.76
N LEU A 33 17.59 10.10 24.90
CA LEU A 33 16.34 9.53 25.40
C LEU A 33 15.52 8.86 24.29
N TRP A 34 15.54 9.43 23.08
CA TRP A 34 14.72 8.98 21.95
C TRP A 34 15.35 7.85 21.13
N GLY A 35 16.57 7.43 21.46
CA GLY A 35 17.23 6.32 20.76
C GLY A 35 17.43 6.58 19.27
N GLU A 36 17.51 7.86 18.86
CA GLU A 36 18.08 8.19 17.55
C GLU A 36 19.54 7.75 17.61
N ASP A 37 19.82 6.61 16.98
CA ASP A 37 21.17 6.09 16.84
C ASP A 37 22.07 7.22 16.36
N VAL A 38 23.17 7.37 17.10
CA VAL A 38 24.22 8.35 16.84
C VAL A 38 25.05 7.80 15.68
N SER A 39 24.46 7.71 14.50
CA SER A 39 25.19 7.71 13.24
C SER A 39 25.18 9.15 12.72
N ASP A 40 26.36 9.74 12.60
CA ASP A 40 26.58 11.09 12.11
C ASP A 40 26.22 11.19 10.61
N ASP A 41 24.94 11.14 10.22
CA ASP A 41 24.52 11.37 8.82
C ASP A 41 23.13 12.03 8.69
N PRO A 42 22.93 12.91 7.67
CA PRO A 42 21.61 13.44 7.33
C PRO A 42 20.76 12.38 6.59
N PRO A 43 19.42 12.37 6.76
CA PRO A 43 18.58 11.50 5.96
C PRO A 43 18.52 12.05 4.53
N VAL A 44 19.28 11.47 3.62
CA VAL A 44 18.98 11.55 2.19
C VAL A 44 17.91 10.51 1.91
N GLY A 45 16.71 10.97 1.58
CA GLY A 45 15.62 10.07 1.21
C GLY A 45 16.01 9.21 0.02
N LYS A 46 15.86 7.88 0.15
CA LYS A 46 15.54 6.93 -0.92
C LYS A 46 15.16 5.58 -0.33
N ASN A 47 14.40 4.85 -1.13
CA ASN A 47 13.69 3.63 -0.77
C ASN A 47 14.65 2.51 -0.39
N ALA A 48 14.19 1.66 0.54
CA ALA A 48 14.80 0.38 0.86
C ALA A 48 14.62 -0.57 -0.35
N GLU A 49 15.70 -0.83 -1.06
CA GLU A 49 15.98 -2.03 -1.87
C GLU A 49 17.26 -1.75 -2.67
N GLU A 50 18.40 -2.05 -2.05
CA GLU A 50 19.62 -2.60 -2.67
C GLU A 50 20.71 -2.59 -1.59
N MET A 51 20.92 -3.77 -1.00
CA MET A 51 22.16 -4.08 -0.32
C MET A 51 23.22 -4.32 -1.40
N SER A 52 24.20 -3.42 -1.49
CA SER A 52 25.56 -3.79 -1.85
C SER A 52 26.51 -2.88 -1.09
N GLU A 53 27.57 -3.51 -0.63
CA GLU A 53 28.61 -3.02 0.24
C GLU A 53 29.31 -1.77 -0.29
N ASP A 54 29.92 -1.04 0.63
CA ASP A 54 30.83 0.10 0.45
C ASP A 54 30.21 1.46 0.11
N LEU A 55 29.90 2.23 1.16
CA LEU A 55 29.85 3.69 1.12
C LEU A 55 30.80 4.25 2.20
N PRO A 56 31.59 5.30 1.89
CA PRO A 56 32.83 5.58 2.59
C PRO A 56 32.62 6.26 3.94
N GLU A 57 33.18 5.63 4.96
CA GLU A 57 33.45 6.20 6.27
C GLU A 57 34.41 7.40 6.08
N VAL A 58 34.01 8.62 6.48
CA VAL A 58 34.92 9.78 6.48
C VAL A 58 35.91 9.60 7.64
N LEU A 59 36.92 8.75 7.40
CA LEU A 59 38.06 8.54 8.27
C LEU A 59 39.17 9.50 7.87
N PHE A 60 39.43 10.51 8.71
CA PHE A 60 40.67 11.26 8.66
C PHE A 60 41.82 10.33 9.09
N ARG A 61 42.61 9.84 8.13
CA ARG A 61 43.86 9.08 8.38
C ARG A 61 45.05 10.03 8.27
N GLU A 62 45.83 10.18 9.34
CA GLU A 62 47.23 10.56 9.22
C GLU A 62 48.03 9.31 8.85
N THR A 63 48.68 9.32 7.68
CA THR A 63 49.73 8.36 7.37
C THR A 63 51.03 8.84 8.02
N GLN A 64 51.39 8.29 9.19
CA GLN A 64 52.80 8.21 9.58
C GLN A 64 53.33 6.82 9.21
N LEU A 65 54.24 6.80 8.26
CA LEU A 65 55.06 5.63 7.95
C LEU A 65 56.12 5.50 9.04
N GLU A 66 55.93 4.54 9.95
CA GLU A 66 57.07 3.91 10.62
C GLU A 66 57.04 2.39 10.40
N LYS A 67 58.24 1.86 10.15
CA LYS A 67 58.54 0.46 9.85
C LYS A 67 58.16 -0.41 11.05
N ASN A 68 56.93 -0.90 11.09
CA ASN A 68 56.51 -2.21 11.64
C ASN A 68 54.97 -2.26 11.86
N GLY A 69 54.21 -2.31 10.76
CA GLY A 69 53.06 -3.22 10.57
C GLY A 69 51.94 -3.33 11.62
N LYS A 70 51.70 -2.36 12.51
CA LYS A 70 50.50 -2.34 13.37
C LYS A 70 49.92 -0.92 13.47
N VAL A 71 48.80 -0.69 12.77
CA VAL A 71 48.05 0.57 12.82
C VAL A 71 47.11 0.57 14.03
N LYS A 72 47.41 1.38 15.04
CA LYS A 72 46.42 1.78 16.06
C LYS A 72 45.63 2.97 15.52
N ALA A 73 44.30 2.89 15.60
CA ALA A 73 43.40 3.98 15.22
C ALA A 73 43.60 5.20 16.16
N GLY A 74 44.38 6.17 15.71
CA GLY A 74 44.53 7.47 16.37
C GLY A 74 43.40 8.40 15.95
N LYS A 75 42.59 8.86 16.91
CA LYS A 75 41.61 9.92 16.71
C LYS A 75 42.34 11.27 16.66
N ALA A 76 42.83 11.68 15.48
CA ALA A 76 43.38 13.01 15.29
C ALA A 76 42.26 14.00 14.96
N LYS A 77 42.07 14.98 15.84
CA LYS A 77 41.13 16.10 15.66
C LYS A 77 41.89 17.22 14.96
N VAL A 78 42.02 17.15 13.64
CA VAL A 78 42.61 18.25 12.86
C VAL A 78 41.52 19.30 12.67
N GLU A 79 41.68 20.46 13.29
CA GLU A 79 40.89 21.65 13.00
C GLU A 79 41.66 22.43 11.92
N PRO A 80 41.27 22.35 10.63
CA PRO A 80 41.96 23.07 9.57
C PRO A 80 41.82 24.57 9.80
N LYS A 81 42.92 25.28 9.62
CA LYS A 81 42.99 26.75 9.70
C LYS A 81 43.04 27.33 8.29
N ALA A 82 42.60 28.57 8.16
CA ALA A 82 42.68 29.31 6.90
C ALA A 82 44.16 29.39 6.47
N GLY A 83 44.47 28.87 5.28
CA GLY A 83 45.83 28.83 4.72
C GLY A 83 46.53 27.47 4.79
N ASP A 84 45.92 26.44 5.39
CA ASP A 84 46.50 25.10 5.41
C ASP A 84 46.54 24.50 3.99
N ALA A 85 47.71 23.98 3.60
CA ALA A 85 47.88 23.29 2.33
C ALA A 85 47.18 21.92 2.38
N ALA A 86 46.20 21.71 1.50
CA ALA A 86 45.55 20.42 1.32
C ALA A 86 46.06 19.76 0.02
N GLU A 87 46.28 18.45 0.04
CA GLU A 87 46.60 17.68 -1.15
C GLU A 87 45.35 16.96 -1.67
N ILE A 88 45.22 16.82 -2.99
CA ILE A 88 44.10 16.07 -3.59
C ILE A 88 44.48 14.59 -3.53
N SER A 89 43.74 13.80 -2.75
CA SER A 89 43.96 12.35 -2.64
C SER A 89 43.22 11.54 -3.71
N ASN A 90 41.97 11.88 -4.00
CA ASN A 90 41.14 11.23 -5.02
C ASN A 90 40.14 12.22 -5.63
N ILE A 91 39.75 12.00 -6.89
CA ILE A 91 38.70 12.74 -7.58
C ILE A 91 37.69 11.73 -8.12
N GLU A 92 36.48 11.76 -7.58
CA GLU A 92 35.36 10.92 -8.03
C GLU A 92 34.33 11.79 -8.75
N SER A 93 34.02 11.44 -10.00
CA SER A 93 33.00 12.12 -10.79
C SER A 93 31.68 11.35 -10.73
N GLU A 94 30.67 11.93 -10.07
CA GLU A 94 29.31 11.38 -10.05
C GLU A 94 28.37 12.23 -10.90
N GLN A 95 27.66 11.60 -11.84
CA GLN A 95 26.57 12.26 -12.55
C GLN A 95 25.27 12.17 -11.75
N LYS A 96 24.60 13.30 -11.52
CA LYS A 96 23.34 13.39 -10.77
C LYS A 96 22.24 13.98 -11.64
N PHE A 97 21.01 13.48 -11.45
CA PHE A 97 19.79 14.02 -12.05
C PHE A 97 18.92 14.67 -10.98
N THR A 98 18.18 15.72 -11.38
CA THR A 98 17.14 16.29 -10.53
C THR A 98 16.05 15.25 -10.30
N GLN A 99 15.58 15.17 -9.07
CA GLN A 99 14.49 14.27 -8.72
C GLN A 99 13.19 15.05 -8.63
N PRO A 100 12.08 14.51 -9.16
CA PRO A 100 10.79 15.12 -8.95
C PRO A 100 10.43 15.11 -7.45
N PRO A 101 9.54 16.00 -7.00
CA PRO A 101 9.04 15.99 -5.64
C PRO A 101 8.51 14.61 -5.25
N PRO A 102 8.83 14.12 -4.04
CA PRO A 102 8.35 12.82 -3.60
C PRO A 102 6.83 12.85 -3.47
N ARG A 103 6.15 11.80 -3.95
CA ARG A 103 4.73 11.59 -3.68
C ARG A 103 4.46 11.51 -2.18
N PHE A 104 3.26 11.92 -1.79
CA PHE A 104 2.82 11.85 -0.40
C PHE A 104 2.65 10.39 0.06
N SER A 105 3.17 10.08 1.24
CA SER A 105 2.66 9.04 2.12
C SER A 105 1.46 9.56 2.93
N GLU A 106 0.72 8.67 3.60
CA GLU A 106 -0.35 9.08 4.51
C GLU A 106 0.17 10.03 5.60
N ALA A 107 1.32 9.74 6.21
CA ALA A 107 1.90 10.58 7.26
C ALA A 107 2.31 11.97 6.75
N THR A 108 2.97 12.04 5.59
CA THR A 108 3.36 13.33 4.99
C THR A 108 2.15 14.12 4.49
N LEU A 109 1.07 13.45 4.08
CA LEU A 109 -0.18 14.12 3.71
C LEU A 109 -0.86 14.69 4.95
N VAL A 110 -0.96 13.94 6.05
CA VAL A 110 -1.48 14.46 7.32
C VAL A 110 -0.69 15.68 7.77
N LYS A 111 0.64 15.61 7.70
CA LYS A 111 1.51 16.74 8.04
C LYS A 111 1.21 17.96 7.16
N MET A 112 1.04 17.77 5.85
CA MET A 112 0.71 18.86 4.93
C MET A 112 -0.69 19.43 5.19
N LEU A 113 -1.68 18.59 5.50
CA LEU A 113 -3.04 19.02 5.85
C LEU A 113 -3.03 19.89 7.12
N ASP A 114 -2.28 19.47 8.14
CA ASP A 114 -2.09 20.22 9.38
C ASP A 114 -1.36 21.56 9.13
N GLU A 115 -0.28 21.56 8.34
CA GLU A 115 0.44 22.78 7.94
C GLU A 115 -0.45 23.77 7.16
N LEU A 116 -1.46 23.29 6.43
CA LEU A 116 -2.42 24.10 5.70
C LEU A 116 -3.68 24.45 6.51
N GLY A 117 -3.82 23.97 7.74
CA GLY A 117 -5.00 24.18 8.58
C GLY A 117 -6.26 23.40 8.13
N ILE A 118 -6.09 22.39 7.27
CA ILE A 118 -7.18 21.60 6.70
C ILE A 118 -7.40 20.35 7.55
N GLY A 119 -8.58 20.22 8.14
CA GLY A 119 -8.95 19.10 9.00
C GLY A 119 -8.38 19.18 10.41
N ARG A 120 -8.72 18.18 11.24
CA ARG A 120 -8.41 18.09 12.66
C ARG A 120 -7.94 16.67 13.01
N PRO A 121 -7.35 16.42 14.20
CA PRO A 121 -6.94 15.08 14.61
C PRO A 121 -8.04 14.01 14.50
N SER A 122 -9.31 14.42 14.60
CA SER A 122 -10.48 13.58 14.41
C SER A 122 -10.77 13.21 12.94
N THR A 123 -10.35 14.03 11.97
CA THR A 123 -10.76 13.90 10.56
C THR A 123 -9.66 13.35 9.65
N TYR A 124 -8.37 13.44 10.01
CA TYR A 124 -7.27 13.02 9.12
C TYR A 124 -7.38 11.58 8.60
N ALA A 125 -7.61 10.62 9.50
CA ALA A 125 -7.75 9.21 9.11
C ALA A 125 -9.00 8.98 8.23
N GLN A 126 -10.07 9.72 8.51
CA GLN A 126 -11.32 9.64 7.75
C GLN A 126 -11.19 10.26 6.35
N ILE A 127 -10.48 11.38 6.21
CA ILE A 127 -10.19 12.01 4.92
C ILE A 127 -9.42 11.03 4.04
N ILE A 128 -8.34 10.46 4.58
CA ILE A 128 -7.44 9.54 3.86
C ILE A 128 -8.15 8.25 3.45
N SER A 129 -9.00 7.68 4.32
CA SER A 129 -9.79 6.50 3.96
C SER A 129 -10.86 6.82 2.92
N THR A 130 -11.58 7.94 3.06
CA THR A 130 -12.67 8.32 2.14
C THR A 130 -12.17 8.55 0.71
N ILE A 131 -11.04 9.24 0.53
CA ILE A 131 -10.49 9.50 -0.82
C ILE A 131 -9.96 8.22 -1.49
N GLN A 132 -9.52 7.24 -0.69
CA GLN A 132 -9.10 5.92 -1.18
C GLN A 132 -10.30 5.03 -1.51
N ASP A 133 -11.29 4.94 -0.62
CA ASP A 133 -12.50 4.14 -0.81
C ASP A 133 -13.30 4.59 -2.03
N ARG A 134 -13.33 5.91 -2.30
CA ARG A 134 -13.95 6.50 -3.49
C ARG A 134 -13.09 6.43 -4.74
N LYS A 135 -11.88 5.87 -4.66
CA LYS A 135 -10.93 5.71 -5.77
C LYS A 135 -10.50 7.03 -6.42
N TYR A 136 -10.47 8.13 -5.67
CA TYR A 136 -9.84 9.37 -6.14
C TYR A 136 -8.31 9.30 -6.05
N VAL A 137 -7.82 8.52 -5.10
CA VAL A 137 -6.40 8.30 -4.88
C VAL A 137 -6.15 6.79 -4.76
N GLY A 138 -5.17 6.30 -5.52
CA GLY A 138 -4.65 4.94 -5.46
C GLY A 138 -3.36 4.86 -4.65
N ARG A 139 -2.88 3.62 -4.45
CA ARG A 139 -1.58 3.34 -3.87
C ARG A 139 -0.65 2.79 -4.95
N ASP A 140 0.52 3.40 -5.07
CA ASP A 140 1.62 2.94 -5.90
C ASP A 140 2.31 1.71 -5.26
N ASP A 141 3.20 1.03 -5.99
CA ASP A 141 3.93 -0.17 -5.53
C ASP A 141 4.67 0.07 -4.21
N LYS A 142 5.12 1.31 -4.01
CA LYS A 142 5.83 1.78 -2.80
C LYS A 142 4.89 2.30 -1.70
N LYS A 143 3.59 1.97 -1.76
CA LYS A 143 2.52 2.41 -0.84
C LYS A 143 2.39 3.93 -0.71
N ARG A 144 2.78 4.67 -1.76
CA ARG A 144 2.62 6.13 -1.82
C ARG A 144 1.29 6.48 -2.48
N LEU A 145 0.72 7.61 -2.09
CA LEU A 145 -0.55 8.10 -2.63
C LEU A 145 -0.34 8.66 -4.03
N GLN A 146 -1.17 8.20 -4.97
CA GLN A 146 -1.15 8.65 -6.37
C GLN A 146 -2.57 9.03 -6.80
N PRO A 147 -2.80 10.22 -7.38
CA PRO A 147 -4.12 10.59 -7.88
C PRO A 147 -4.49 9.69 -9.06
N THR A 148 -5.71 9.15 -9.01
CA THR A 148 -6.30 8.41 -10.15
C THR A 148 -6.75 9.41 -11.22
N ASP A 149 -6.99 8.92 -12.42
CA ASP A 149 -7.56 9.76 -13.49
C ASP A 149 -8.93 10.31 -13.08
N LEU A 150 -9.74 9.53 -12.34
CA LEU A 150 -11.01 9.98 -11.78
C LEU A 150 -10.80 11.14 -10.81
N GLY A 151 -9.84 11.01 -9.90
CA GLY A 151 -9.50 12.06 -8.93
C GLY A 151 -9.08 13.35 -9.63
N ARG A 152 -8.26 13.25 -10.68
CA ARG A 152 -7.82 14.41 -11.48
C ARG A 152 -8.99 15.09 -12.20
N THR A 153 -9.84 14.31 -12.86
CA THR A 153 -11.01 14.85 -13.59
C THR A 153 -11.98 15.53 -12.63
N VAL A 154 -12.32 14.88 -11.52
CA VAL A 154 -13.25 15.46 -10.52
C VAL A 154 -12.66 16.72 -9.91
N ASN A 155 -11.38 16.70 -9.51
CA ASN A 155 -10.72 17.87 -8.97
C ASN A 155 -10.69 19.02 -9.99
N GLY A 156 -10.40 18.76 -11.26
CA GLY A 156 -10.41 19.77 -12.31
C GLY A 156 -11.77 20.43 -12.51
N VAL A 157 -12.86 19.65 -12.45
CA VAL A 157 -14.23 20.18 -12.54
C VAL A 157 -14.57 20.99 -11.30
N LEU A 158 -14.27 20.48 -10.10
CA LEU A 158 -14.58 21.18 -8.85
C LEU A 158 -13.81 22.50 -8.74
N VAL A 159 -12.51 22.52 -9.01
CA VAL A 159 -11.71 23.75 -8.94
C VAL A 159 -12.17 24.77 -9.97
N ARG A 160 -12.51 24.36 -11.20
CA ARG A 160 -12.98 25.27 -12.25
C ARG A 160 -14.35 25.86 -11.93
N GLU A 161 -15.29 25.01 -11.52
CA GLU A 161 -16.69 25.41 -11.33
C GLU A 161 -16.94 26.03 -9.95
N PHE A 162 -16.03 25.86 -8.99
CA PHE A 162 -16.17 26.28 -7.59
C PHE A 162 -14.86 26.84 -7.01
N GLU A 163 -14.18 27.69 -7.78
CA GLU A 163 -12.86 28.27 -7.48
C GLU A 163 -12.69 28.81 -6.05
N HIS A 164 -13.72 29.46 -5.50
CA HIS A 164 -13.67 30.06 -4.16
C HIS A 164 -14.06 29.12 -3.01
N LEU A 165 -14.68 27.97 -3.30
CA LEU A 165 -15.24 27.08 -2.27
C LEU A 165 -14.39 25.82 -2.01
N PHE A 166 -13.58 25.38 -2.97
CA PHE A 166 -12.71 24.20 -2.82
C PHE A 166 -11.22 24.52 -2.90
N ASN A 167 -10.84 25.79 -2.73
CA ASN A 167 -9.45 26.13 -2.50
C ASN A 167 -9.04 25.77 -1.07
N THR A 168 -7.73 25.63 -0.86
CA THR A 168 -7.16 25.24 0.43
C THR A 168 -7.45 26.27 1.52
N SER A 169 -7.43 27.56 1.18
CA SER A 169 -7.63 28.67 2.12
C SER A 169 -9.04 28.68 2.71
N PHE A 170 -10.07 28.56 1.87
CA PHE A 170 -11.47 28.50 2.28
C PHE A 170 -11.75 27.31 3.19
N THR A 171 -11.14 26.16 2.88
CA THR A 171 -11.30 24.96 3.72
C THR A 171 -10.71 25.19 5.11
N ALA A 172 -9.56 25.84 5.21
CA ALA A 172 -8.95 26.19 6.49
C ALA A 172 -9.79 27.22 7.27
N GLU A 173 -10.30 28.25 6.59
CA GLU A 173 -11.20 29.26 7.19
C GLU A 173 -12.48 28.64 7.73
N MET A 174 -13.04 27.65 7.02
CA MET A 174 -14.23 26.92 7.46
C MET A 174 -13.95 26.11 8.73
N GLU A 175 -12.81 25.43 8.80
CA GLU A 175 -12.42 24.69 10.01
C GLU A 175 -12.22 25.65 11.21
N GLU A 176 -11.61 26.82 10.99
CA GLU A 176 -11.49 27.86 12.02
C GLU A 176 -12.87 28.42 12.45
N ALA A 177 -13.80 28.58 11.50
CA ALA A 177 -15.16 29.01 11.80
C ALA A 177 -15.90 27.96 12.65
N LEU A 178 -15.67 26.67 12.41
CA LEU A 178 -16.23 25.59 13.23
C LEU A 178 -15.61 25.55 14.64
N ASP A 179 -14.31 25.83 14.78
CA ASP A 179 -13.68 25.97 16.09
C ASP A 179 -14.30 27.14 16.88
N LYS A 180 -14.56 28.29 16.22
CA LYS A 180 -15.25 29.44 16.85
C LYS A 180 -16.65 29.09 17.35
N VAL A 181 -17.34 28.20 16.64
CA VAL A 181 -18.65 27.69 17.08
C VAL A 181 -18.50 26.83 18.33
N GLU A 182 -17.46 25.99 18.42
CA GLU A 182 -17.16 25.22 19.64
C GLU A 182 -16.88 26.13 20.84
N GLU A 183 -16.25 27.28 20.62
CA GLU A 183 -15.98 28.29 21.66
C GLU A 183 -17.23 29.12 22.06
N GLY A 184 -18.38 28.91 21.42
CA GLY A 184 -19.65 29.58 21.71
C GLY A 184 -20.14 30.57 20.65
N GLY A 185 -19.54 30.56 19.45
CA GLY A 185 -20.01 31.33 18.30
C GLY A 185 -21.34 30.82 17.70
N ASP A 186 -21.99 31.66 16.90
CA ASP A 186 -23.25 31.29 16.23
C ASP A 186 -23.01 30.35 15.03
N TRP A 187 -23.42 29.10 15.20
CA TRP A 187 -23.36 28.08 14.15
C TRP A 187 -24.30 28.40 12.98
N THR A 188 -25.43 29.07 13.24
CA THR A 188 -26.44 29.38 12.23
C THR A 188 -25.88 30.38 11.24
N GLU A 189 -25.22 31.43 11.73
CA GLU A 189 -24.54 32.40 10.89
C GLU A 189 -23.41 31.77 10.08
N THR A 190 -22.63 30.88 10.69
CA THR A 190 -21.53 30.16 10.01
C THR A 190 -22.05 29.30 8.85
N VAL A 191 -23.11 28.51 9.08
CA VAL A 191 -23.73 27.68 8.03
C VAL A 191 -24.36 28.56 6.94
N ARG A 192 -25.02 29.66 7.31
CA ARG A 192 -25.64 30.58 6.35
C ARG A 192 -24.61 31.22 5.41
N LYS A 193 -23.48 31.69 5.96
CA LYS A 193 -22.36 32.26 5.19
C LYS A 193 -21.77 31.27 4.18
N PHE A 194 -21.76 29.98 4.50
CA PHE A 194 -21.38 28.94 3.55
C PHE A 194 -22.48 28.66 2.52
N TRP A 195 -23.73 28.50 2.98
CA TRP A 195 -24.81 27.97 2.17
C TRP A 195 -25.29 28.93 1.08
N GLU A 196 -25.41 30.23 1.37
CA GLU A 196 -25.84 31.25 0.41
C GLU A 196 -25.01 31.19 -0.89
N PRO A 197 -23.68 31.40 -0.87
CA PRO A 197 -22.87 31.36 -2.09
C PRO A 197 -22.78 29.97 -2.72
N PHE A 198 -22.84 28.91 -1.91
CA PHE A 198 -22.82 27.53 -2.41
C PHE A 198 -24.08 27.19 -3.21
N SER A 199 -25.25 27.61 -2.72
CA SER A 199 -26.55 27.32 -3.32
C SER A 199 -26.73 28.00 -4.68
N GLU A 200 -26.32 29.27 -4.79
CA GLU A 200 -26.33 30.02 -6.05
C GLU A 200 -25.45 29.34 -7.11
N ARG A 201 -24.25 28.93 -6.72
CA ARG A 201 -23.30 28.28 -7.64
C ARG A 201 -23.76 26.89 -8.07
N ILE A 202 -24.43 26.14 -7.19
CA ILE A 202 -25.08 24.88 -7.56
C ILE A 202 -26.14 25.11 -8.63
N GLU A 203 -26.95 26.16 -8.50
CA GLU A 203 -28.02 26.42 -9.45
C GLU A 203 -27.46 26.80 -10.83
N HIS A 204 -26.41 27.63 -10.87
CA HIS A 204 -25.65 27.91 -12.08
C HIS A 204 -25.04 26.64 -12.69
N PHE A 205 -24.46 25.76 -11.87
CA PHE A 205 -23.90 24.49 -12.32
C PHE A 205 -24.96 23.56 -12.93
N LYS A 206 -26.18 23.52 -12.37
CA LYS A 206 -27.29 22.72 -12.93
C LYS A 206 -27.70 23.21 -14.31
N GLN A 207 -27.73 24.52 -14.53
CA GLN A 207 -28.08 25.12 -15.82
C GLN A 207 -27.02 24.79 -16.89
N ASN A 208 -25.74 24.77 -16.52
CA ASN A 208 -24.63 24.53 -17.45
C ASN A 208 -24.17 23.06 -17.53
N LYS A 209 -24.97 22.14 -16.98
CA LYS A 209 -24.62 20.71 -16.84
C LYS A 209 -24.20 20.06 -18.16
N GLU A 210 -24.87 20.39 -19.27
CA GLU A 210 -24.58 19.79 -20.57
C GLU A 210 -23.25 20.27 -21.17
N GLU A 211 -22.89 21.54 -20.95
CA GLU A 211 -21.61 22.10 -21.36
C GLU A 211 -20.46 21.52 -20.54
N ILE A 212 -20.66 21.37 -19.24
CA ILE A 212 -19.67 20.77 -18.34
C ILE A 212 -19.45 19.30 -18.71
N LYS A 213 -20.52 18.53 -18.97
CA LYS A 213 -20.39 17.15 -19.48
C LYS A 213 -19.62 17.08 -20.78
N LYS A 214 -19.88 17.98 -21.74
CA LYS A 214 -19.12 18.04 -22.99
C LYS A 214 -17.64 18.33 -22.74
N SER A 215 -17.32 19.23 -21.81
CA SER A 215 -15.94 19.57 -21.47
C SER A 215 -15.14 18.43 -20.82
N ILE A 216 -15.82 17.46 -20.21
CA ILE A 216 -15.20 16.27 -19.60
C ILE A 216 -14.99 15.16 -20.63
N MET A 217 -15.74 15.16 -21.74
CA MET A 217 -15.61 14.15 -22.78
C MET A 217 -14.38 14.46 -23.66
N THR A 218 -13.31 13.72 -23.44
CA THR A 218 -12.13 13.78 -24.31
C THR A 218 -12.38 12.97 -25.58
N SER A 219 -12.43 13.65 -26.73
CA SER A 219 -12.47 12.98 -28.04
C SER A 219 -11.13 12.29 -28.31
N THR A 220 -11.17 11.02 -28.66
CA THR A 220 -9.97 10.25 -29.07
C THR A 220 -9.54 10.53 -30.51
N GLY A 221 -10.31 11.35 -31.25
CA GLY A 221 -10.09 11.65 -32.67
C GLY A 221 -10.37 10.47 -33.63
N ARG A 222 -10.83 9.33 -33.10
CA ARG A 222 -11.15 8.13 -33.89
C ARG A 222 -12.64 8.08 -34.21
N LYS A 223 -12.97 7.71 -35.45
CA LYS A 223 -14.37 7.47 -35.86
C LYS A 223 -14.88 6.14 -35.30
N CYS A 224 -16.14 6.10 -34.93
CA CYS A 224 -16.81 4.92 -34.40
C CYS A 224 -16.97 3.86 -35.50
N PRO A 225 -16.47 2.63 -35.32
CA PRO A 225 -16.55 1.58 -36.34
C PRO A 225 -17.97 1.04 -36.54
N GLN A 226 -18.90 1.29 -35.61
CA GLN A 226 -20.29 0.81 -35.71
C GLN A 226 -21.18 1.77 -36.51
N CYS A 227 -20.97 3.09 -36.42
CA CYS A 227 -21.82 4.07 -37.09
C CYS A 227 -21.11 4.92 -38.16
N GLY A 228 -19.77 4.90 -38.23
CA GLY A 228 -18.98 5.62 -39.22
C GLY A 228 -18.97 7.16 -39.09
N GLU A 229 -20.02 7.74 -38.53
CA GLU A 229 -20.24 9.19 -38.41
C GLU A 229 -19.94 9.74 -37.00
N GLY A 230 -20.06 8.91 -35.97
CA GLY A 230 -19.78 9.31 -34.59
C GLY A 230 -18.29 9.27 -34.25
N GLU A 231 -17.86 10.08 -33.30
CA GLU A 231 -16.50 10.03 -32.74
C GLU A 231 -16.48 9.20 -31.46
N LEU A 232 -15.36 8.52 -31.22
CA LEU A 232 -15.09 7.82 -29.98
C LEU A 232 -14.64 8.82 -28.92
N VAL A 233 -15.39 8.88 -27.83
CA VAL A 233 -15.14 9.74 -26.67
C VAL A 233 -14.89 8.89 -25.43
N GLU A 234 -13.96 9.35 -24.62
CA GLU A 234 -13.69 8.75 -23.32
C GLU A 234 -14.75 9.18 -22.31
N ARG A 235 -15.39 8.21 -21.67
CA ARG A 235 -16.43 8.42 -20.65
C ARG A 235 -16.09 7.65 -19.38
N TRP A 236 -16.66 8.10 -18.27
CA TRP A 236 -16.55 7.46 -16.96
C TRP A 236 -17.77 6.62 -16.65
N GLY A 237 -17.56 5.37 -16.26
CA GLY A 237 -18.61 4.45 -15.81
C GLY A 237 -18.28 3.86 -14.44
N ARG A 238 -19.19 3.04 -13.92
CA ARG A 238 -19.00 2.35 -12.62
C ARG A 238 -17.76 1.43 -12.55
N PHE A 239 -17.23 1.05 -13.71
CA PHE A 239 -16.08 0.15 -13.84
C PHE A 239 -14.80 0.86 -14.29
N GLY A 240 -14.80 2.20 -14.31
CA GLY A 240 -13.66 3.00 -14.77
C GLY A 240 -13.93 3.73 -16.08
N LYS A 241 -12.85 4.23 -16.67
CA LYS A 241 -12.84 4.92 -17.96
C LYS A 241 -13.11 3.92 -19.09
N PHE A 242 -13.96 4.30 -20.03
CA PHE A 242 -14.26 3.50 -21.21
C PHE A 242 -14.45 4.40 -22.43
N VAL A 243 -14.10 3.89 -23.61
CA VAL A 243 -14.30 4.60 -24.85
C VAL A 243 -15.66 4.22 -25.44
N SER A 244 -16.47 5.21 -25.79
CA SER A 244 -17.81 4.99 -26.37
C SER A 244 -18.14 6.01 -27.44
N CYS A 245 -19.11 5.69 -28.30
CA CYS A 245 -19.57 6.63 -29.32
C CYS A 245 -20.20 7.88 -28.69
N ASN A 246 -19.87 9.07 -29.22
CA ASN A 246 -20.46 10.34 -28.81
C ASN A 246 -21.98 10.39 -29.02
N ARG A 247 -22.50 9.80 -30.11
CA ARG A 247 -23.93 9.71 -30.48
C ARG A 247 -24.76 8.74 -29.64
N TYR A 248 -24.45 8.55 -28.37
CA TYR A 248 -25.35 7.85 -27.45
C TYR A 248 -26.55 8.76 -27.14
N PRO A 249 -27.83 8.31 -27.21
CA PRO A 249 -28.30 6.91 -27.20
C PRO A 249 -28.39 6.18 -28.55
N ASP A 250 -28.26 6.89 -29.67
CA ASP A 250 -28.46 6.37 -31.04
C ASP A 250 -27.43 5.29 -31.41
N CYS A 251 -26.18 5.45 -30.99
CA CYS A 251 -25.11 4.46 -31.15
C CYS A 251 -24.59 4.00 -29.77
N LYS A 252 -24.80 2.71 -29.44
CA LYS A 252 -24.41 2.08 -28.17
C LYS A 252 -23.04 1.38 -28.23
N PHE A 253 -22.20 1.74 -29.20
CA PHE A 253 -20.86 1.16 -29.34
C PHE A 253 -19.97 1.55 -28.15
N ILE A 254 -19.33 0.54 -27.56
CA ILE A 254 -18.34 0.67 -26.49
C ILE A 254 -17.12 -0.12 -26.95
N GLU A 255 -15.96 0.53 -27.00
CA GLU A 255 -14.70 -0.13 -27.30
C GLU A 255 -14.33 -1.00 -26.09
N LYS A 256 -14.14 -2.30 -26.33
CA LYS A 256 -13.65 -3.21 -25.31
C LYS A 256 -12.12 -3.12 -25.33
N ASN A 257 -11.51 -2.76 -24.18
CA ASN A 257 -10.08 -2.79 -23.78
C ASN A 257 -9.59 -1.36 -23.43
N THR A 258 -8.81 -1.07 -22.38
CA THR A 258 -7.79 -1.77 -21.56
C THR A 258 -7.85 -1.25 -20.11
N ASP A 259 -7.26 -1.96 -19.15
CA ASP A 259 -7.01 -1.41 -17.81
C ASP A 259 -5.99 -0.25 -17.90
N GLU A 260 -5.93 0.60 -16.86
CA GLU A 260 -5.16 1.88 -16.81
C GLU A 260 -3.64 1.78 -17.12
N ASN A 261 -3.09 0.57 -17.29
CA ASN A 261 -1.68 0.29 -17.61
C ASN A 261 -1.40 -0.11 -19.07
N GLY A 262 -2.37 -0.07 -19.99
CA GLY A 262 -2.13 -0.36 -21.41
C GLY A 262 -1.78 -1.83 -21.74
N GLU A 263 -1.89 -2.74 -20.78
CA GLU A 263 -1.85 -4.17 -21.07
C GLU A 263 -3.20 -4.62 -21.62
N ALA A 264 -3.17 -5.16 -22.84
CA ALA A 264 -4.30 -5.84 -23.45
C ALA A 264 -4.84 -6.87 -22.44
N LYS A 265 -6.15 -6.84 -22.15
CA LYS A 265 -6.82 -7.95 -21.46
C LYS A 265 -6.40 -9.22 -22.18
N LYS A 266 -5.57 -10.02 -21.50
CA LYS A 266 -5.09 -11.31 -22.00
C LYS A 266 -6.31 -12.02 -22.57
N GLU A 267 -6.30 -12.26 -23.88
CA GLU A 267 -7.43 -12.95 -24.52
C GLU A 267 -7.69 -14.23 -23.72
N PRO A 268 -8.96 -14.51 -23.40
CA PRO A 268 -9.28 -15.64 -22.54
C PRO A 268 -8.70 -16.91 -23.17
N GLU A 269 -7.79 -17.56 -22.45
CA GLU A 269 -7.06 -18.74 -22.93
C GLU A 269 -8.08 -19.80 -23.36
N LEU A 270 -8.04 -20.17 -24.64
CA LEU A 270 -8.89 -21.19 -25.22
C LEU A 270 -8.37 -22.57 -24.78
N VAL A 271 -9.27 -23.40 -24.27
CA VAL A 271 -8.95 -24.77 -23.83
C VAL A 271 -8.74 -25.71 -25.03
N GLY A 272 -9.14 -25.28 -26.24
CA GLY A 272 -9.00 -26.06 -27.47
C GLY A 272 -10.00 -27.22 -27.61
N ARG A 273 -11.02 -27.32 -26.75
CA ARG A 273 -12.11 -28.30 -26.85
C ARG A 273 -13.49 -27.63 -26.91
N LYS A 274 -14.42 -28.25 -27.63
CA LYS A 274 -15.81 -27.80 -27.72
C LYS A 274 -16.59 -28.12 -26.45
N CYS A 275 -17.55 -27.28 -26.12
CA CYS A 275 -18.40 -27.41 -24.95
C CYS A 275 -19.29 -28.67 -25.04
N PRO A 276 -19.26 -29.57 -24.05
CA PRO A 276 -20.04 -30.82 -24.08
C PRO A 276 -21.55 -30.59 -23.96
N ALA A 277 -21.98 -29.43 -23.46
CA ALA A 277 -23.40 -29.12 -23.29
C ALA A 277 -24.08 -28.53 -24.54
N CYS A 278 -23.31 -27.93 -25.45
CA CYS A 278 -23.88 -27.30 -26.64
C CYS A 278 -23.18 -27.67 -27.95
N ASN A 279 -22.07 -28.42 -27.91
CA ASN A 279 -21.28 -28.91 -29.05
C ASN A 279 -20.81 -27.86 -30.08
N GLU A 280 -21.18 -26.59 -29.90
CA GLU A 280 -20.92 -25.50 -30.84
C GLU A 280 -20.18 -24.31 -30.20
N GLY A 281 -20.09 -24.26 -28.87
CA GLY A 281 -19.37 -23.20 -28.16
C GLY A 281 -17.96 -23.65 -27.77
N ASP A 282 -16.99 -22.77 -27.91
CA ASP A 282 -15.63 -23.00 -27.45
C ASP A 282 -15.53 -22.76 -25.94
N LEU A 283 -14.67 -23.53 -25.31
CA LEU A 283 -14.40 -23.41 -23.89
C LEU A 283 -13.25 -22.44 -23.63
N VAL A 284 -13.50 -21.48 -22.75
CA VAL A 284 -12.58 -20.43 -22.36
C VAL A 284 -12.29 -20.47 -20.86
N ILE A 285 -11.05 -20.20 -20.47
CA ILE A 285 -10.69 -20.02 -19.07
C ILE A 285 -11.07 -18.60 -18.64
N ARG A 286 -11.84 -18.48 -17.56
CA ARG A 286 -12.25 -17.21 -16.95
C ARG A 286 -11.88 -17.17 -15.47
N ASP A 287 -11.59 -15.98 -14.98
CA ASP A 287 -11.38 -15.75 -13.55
C ASP A 287 -12.71 -15.54 -12.82
N GLY A 288 -12.95 -16.31 -11.77
CA GLY A 288 -14.12 -16.21 -10.89
C GLY A 288 -13.74 -15.91 -9.44
N ARG A 289 -14.74 -15.69 -8.59
CA ARG A 289 -14.56 -15.50 -7.13
C ARG A 289 -13.80 -16.67 -6.47
N ASN A 290 -13.97 -17.87 -7.02
CA ASN A 290 -13.33 -19.10 -6.55
C ASN A 290 -12.12 -19.49 -7.42
N GLY A 291 -11.56 -18.53 -8.16
CA GLY A 291 -10.46 -18.64 -9.11
C GLY A 291 -10.84 -19.12 -10.51
N LYS A 292 -9.87 -19.65 -11.25
CA LYS A 292 -10.00 -19.93 -12.68
C LYS A 292 -10.97 -21.09 -12.93
N PHE A 293 -11.87 -20.90 -13.88
CA PHE A 293 -12.84 -21.92 -14.29
C PHE A 293 -13.01 -21.89 -15.79
N ILE A 294 -13.37 -23.03 -16.36
CA ILE A 294 -13.68 -23.15 -17.78
C ILE A 294 -15.16 -22.85 -17.96
N ALA A 295 -15.49 -21.98 -18.92
CA ALA A 295 -16.86 -21.63 -19.24
C ALA A 295 -17.09 -21.65 -20.75
N CYS A 296 -18.32 -21.93 -21.16
CA CYS A 296 -18.72 -21.79 -22.56
C CYS A 296 -18.68 -20.31 -22.98
N ASN A 297 -18.07 -20.03 -24.14
CA ASN A 297 -18.03 -18.69 -24.74
C ASN A 297 -19.43 -18.13 -25.05
N ARG A 298 -20.43 -19.00 -25.26
CA ARG A 298 -21.79 -18.66 -25.68
C ARG A 298 -22.74 -18.32 -24.53
N TYR A 299 -22.22 -17.97 -23.36
CA TYR A 299 -23.01 -17.40 -22.28
C TYR A 299 -23.69 -16.10 -22.75
N PRO A 300 -25.00 -15.86 -22.50
CA PRO A 300 -25.91 -16.57 -21.60
C PRO A 300 -26.69 -17.75 -22.21
N LYS A 301 -26.55 -18.03 -23.51
CA LYS A 301 -27.29 -19.12 -24.20
C LYS A 301 -26.86 -20.51 -23.72
N CYS A 302 -25.59 -20.68 -23.37
CA CYS A 302 -25.07 -21.89 -22.73
C CYS A 302 -24.45 -21.52 -21.38
N LYS A 303 -24.89 -22.19 -20.30
CA LYS A 303 -24.43 -21.97 -18.92
C LYS A 303 -23.44 -23.02 -18.43
N HIS A 304 -22.84 -23.78 -19.34
CA HIS A 304 -21.88 -24.81 -18.98
C HIS A 304 -20.60 -24.19 -18.39
N THR A 305 -20.22 -24.69 -17.21
CA THR A 305 -19.03 -24.32 -16.47
C THR A 305 -18.42 -25.56 -15.83
N GLU A 306 -17.11 -25.67 -15.86
CA GLU A 306 -16.37 -26.79 -15.28
C GLU A 306 -15.03 -26.30 -14.69
N PRO A 307 -14.47 -27.02 -13.71
CA PRO A 307 -13.13 -26.72 -13.20
C PRO A 307 -12.05 -27.06 -14.24
N VAL A 308 -10.87 -26.45 -14.11
CA VAL A 308 -9.72 -26.72 -14.99
C VAL A 308 -9.15 -28.13 -14.70
N PRO A 309 -8.84 -28.98 -15.71
CA PRO A 309 -8.24 -30.29 -15.50
C PRO A 309 -6.88 -30.19 -14.79
N GLY A 310 -6.67 -30.98 -13.73
CA GLY A 310 -5.51 -30.87 -12.82
C GLY A 310 -5.81 -30.14 -11.51
N GLU A 311 -6.98 -29.49 -11.41
CA GLU A 311 -7.53 -28.87 -10.20
C GLU A 311 -8.81 -29.58 -9.71
N GLU A 312 -8.89 -30.90 -9.84
CA GLU A 312 -10.03 -31.67 -9.32
C GLU A 312 -10.01 -31.66 -7.77
N GLY A 313 -10.84 -30.78 -7.19
CA GLY A 313 -10.89 -30.56 -5.74
C GLY A 313 -9.94 -29.48 -5.22
N LYS A 314 -9.10 -28.88 -6.08
CA LYS A 314 -8.25 -27.75 -5.71
C LYS A 314 -9.07 -26.46 -5.73
N GLN A 315 -9.09 -25.77 -4.59
CA GLN A 315 -9.53 -24.38 -4.55
C GLN A 315 -8.28 -23.52 -4.74
N PRO A 316 -8.23 -22.62 -5.72
CA PRO A 316 -7.04 -21.83 -6.00
C PRO A 316 -6.66 -20.95 -4.80
N ASN A 317 -5.35 -20.90 -4.51
CA ASN A 317 -4.74 -20.25 -3.34
C ASN A 317 -5.05 -20.91 -1.99
N LEU A 318 -5.07 -22.25 -1.91
CA LEU A 318 -5.12 -23.04 -0.67
C LEU A 318 -3.95 -24.04 -0.62
N PRO A 319 -3.42 -24.39 0.58
CA PRO A 319 -2.33 -25.36 0.71
C PRO A 319 -2.72 -26.73 0.17
N ASP A 320 -1.83 -27.33 -0.62
CA ASP A 320 -1.98 -28.70 -1.16
C ASP A 320 -1.79 -29.72 -0.03
N VAL A 321 -2.91 -30.10 0.60
CA VAL A 321 -2.95 -31.12 1.66
C VAL A 321 -3.76 -32.30 1.17
N ASN A 322 -3.14 -33.47 1.12
CA ASN A 322 -3.76 -34.73 0.72
C ASN A 322 -3.38 -35.85 1.70
N ILE A 323 -3.88 -35.75 2.94
CA ILE A 323 -3.57 -36.70 4.02
C ILE A 323 -4.78 -37.62 4.23
N PRO A 324 -4.61 -38.94 4.41
CA PRO A 324 -5.73 -39.85 4.70
C PRO A 324 -6.49 -39.44 5.96
N CYS A 325 -7.82 -39.62 5.95
CA CYS A 325 -8.66 -39.26 7.09
C CYS A 325 -8.33 -40.15 8.30
N PRO A 326 -8.12 -39.55 9.51
CA PRO A 326 -7.75 -40.29 10.71
C PRO A 326 -8.90 -41.13 11.31
N ARG A 327 -10.10 -41.08 10.73
CA ARG A 327 -11.26 -41.82 11.22
C ARG A 327 -11.28 -43.23 10.63
N GLU A 328 -11.29 -44.25 11.49
CA GLU A 328 -11.44 -45.65 11.08
C GLU A 328 -12.71 -45.86 10.25
N GLY A 329 -12.57 -46.55 9.11
CA GLY A 329 -13.65 -46.77 8.14
C GLY A 329 -13.95 -45.58 7.21
N CYS A 330 -13.16 -44.50 7.27
CA CYS A 330 -13.29 -43.37 6.36
C CYS A 330 -12.25 -43.44 5.23
N GLY A 331 -12.62 -43.97 4.07
CA GLY A 331 -11.78 -43.95 2.85
C GLY A 331 -11.64 -42.57 2.19
N GLY A 332 -11.75 -41.48 2.96
CA GLY A 332 -11.64 -40.10 2.46
C GLY A 332 -10.29 -39.47 2.77
N THR A 333 -9.94 -38.39 2.08
CA THR A 333 -8.73 -37.58 2.30
C THR A 333 -9.10 -36.25 2.93
N VAL A 334 -8.19 -35.66 3.71
CA VAL A 334 -8.32 -34.34 4.32
C VAL A 334 -7.82 -33.31 3.31
N VAL A 335 -8.71 -32.38 2.91
CA VAL A 335 -8.42 -31.31 1.95
C VAL A 335 -8.70 -29.95 2.56
N ALA A 336 -7.98 -28.92 2.11
CA ALA A 336 -8.24 -27.54 2.52
C ALA A 336 -9.55 -27.01 1.89
N LYS A 337 -10.36 -26.28 2.67
CA LYS A 337 -11.63 -25.66 2.26
C LYS A 337 -11.73 -24.24 2.80
N ARG A 338 -12.44 -23.34 2.11
CA ARG A 338 -12.74 -21.98 2.60
C ARG A 338 -14.10 -21.85 3.28
N THR A 339 -14.15 -21.05 4.34
CA THR A 339 -15.39 -20.57 4.95
C THR A 339 -15.99 -19.41 4.14
N ARG A 340 -17.28 -19.09 4.38
CA ARG A 340 -17.96 -17.92 3.78
C ARG A 340 -17.24 -16.58 4.06
N ARG A 341 -16.45 -16.50 5.14
CA ARG A 341 -15.67 -15.32 5.55
C ARG A 341 -14.23 -15.34 5.02
N GLY A 342 -13.86 -16.31 4.18
CA GLY A 342 -12.56 -16.38 3.51
C GLY A 342 -11.45 -17.11 4.28
N LYS A 343 -11.64 -17.42 5.58
CA LYS A 343 -10.67 -18.24 6.34
C LYS A 343 -10.69 -19.69 5.85
N HIS A 344 -9.52 -20.30 5.64
CA HIS A 344 -9.40 -21.71 5.27
C HIS A 344 -9.39 -22.63 6.50
N PHE A 345 -9.82 -23.87 6.31
CA PHE A 345 -9.85 -24.96 7.29
C PHE A 345 -9.66 -26.29 6.54
N TYR A 346 -9.18 -27.32 7.22
CA TYR A 346 -8.92 -28.63 6.64
C TYR A 346 -10.03 -29.59 7.03
N ALA A 347 -10.65 -30.26 6.07
CA ALA A 347 -11.74 -31.20 6.36
C ALA A 347 -11.76 -32.36 5.37
N CYS A 348 -12.28 -33.49 5.83
CA CYS A 348 -12.43 -34.68 5.00
C CYS A 348 -13.26 -34.39 3.71
N THR A 349 -12.93 -35.04 2.60
CA THR A 349 -13.72 -35.01 1.35
C THR A 349 -15.17 -35.42 1.60
N ASN A 350 -15.38 -36.46 2.42
CA ASN A 350 -16.70 -36.99 2.83
C ASN A 350 -17.44 -36.14 3.89
N TRP A 351 -16.94 -34.93 4.19
CA TRP A 351 -17.58 -33.99 5.12
C TRP A 351 -18.94 -33.48 4.64
N LYS A 352 -19.12 -33.25 3.33
CA LYS A 352 -20.38 -32.71 2.77
C LYS A 352 -21.56 -33.67 2.94
N GLU A 353 -21.31 -34.98 2.87
CA GLU A 353 -22.33 -36.02 2.99
C GLU A 353 -22.62 -36.42 4.46
N LYS A 354 -22.16 -35.64 5.45
CA LYS A 354 -22.26 -35.90 6.90
C LYS A 354 -21.64 -37.23 7.39
N LYS A 355 -20.97 -37.98 6.52
CA LYS A 355 -20.32 -39.27 6.85
C LYS A 355 -19.05 -39.09 7.70
N CYS A 356 -18.39 -37.94 7.65
CA CYS A 356 -17.20 -37.66 8.47
C CYS A 356 -17.19 -36.23 9.03
N LYS A 357 -17.05 -36.08 10.36
CA LYS A 357 -17.00 -34.79 11.08
C LYS A 357 -15.58 -34.38 11.48
N VAL A 358 -14.55 -34.88 10.80
CA VAL A 358 -13.16 -34.48 11.03
C VAL A 358 -12.88 -33.16 10.32
N ALA A 359 -12.56 -32.12 11.09
CA ALA A 359 -12.09 -30.82 10.59
C ALA A 359 -11.09 -30.16 11.55
N PHE A 360 -10.10 -29.48 10.98
CA PHE A 360 -9.02 -28.81 11.68
C PHE A 360 -8.87 -27.37 11.17
N TRP A 361 -8.50 -26.45 12.06
CA TRP A 361 -8.18 -25.06 11.67
C TRP A 361 -6.72 -24.88 11.30
N ASP A 362 -5.87 -25.66 11.95
CA ASP A 362 -4.42 -25.66 11.78
C ASP A 362 -4.02 -26.72 10.75
N GLU A 363 -2.87 -26.53 10.11
CA GLU A 363 -2.40 -27.39 9.01
C GLU A 363 -2.09 -28.80 9.49
N PRO A 364 -2.76 -29.84 8.95
CA PRO A 364 -2.54 -31.22 9.37
C PRO A 364 -1.23 -31.76 8.78
N VAL A 365 -0.55 -32.61 9.55
CA VAL A 365 0.69 -33.28 9.18
C VAL A 365 0.55 -34.77 9.48
N GLU A 366 1.04 -35.61 8.56
CA GLU A 366 1.03 -37.07 8.68
C GLU A 366 2.09 -37.53 9.69
N ARG A 367 1.78 -37.37 10.98
CA ARG A 367 2.60 -37.84 12.11
C ARG A 367 1.71 -38.43 13.18
N LYS A 368 2.17 -39.54 13.77
CA LYS A 368 1.50 -40.20 14.90
C LYS A 368 1.86 -39.49 16.20
N CYS A 369 0.87 -39.28 17.06
CA CYS A 369 1.09 -38.68 18.37
C CYS A 369 1.79 -39.66 19.33
N PRO A 370 2.89 -39.28 20.00
CA PRO A 370 3.60 -40.16 20.94
C PRO A 370 2.81 -40.45 22.23
N ASN A 371 1.83 -39.62 22.58
CA ASN A 371 1.07 -39.76 23.83
C ASN A 371 -0.22 -40.59 23.68
N CYS A 372 -0.97 -40.39 22.60
CA CYS A 372 -2.28 -41.05 22.39
C CYS A 372 -2.35 -41.90 21.11
N ASN A 373 -1.24 -42.04 20.38
CA ASN A 373 -1.13 -42.80 19.14
C ASN A 373 -2.12 -42.39 18.02
N TYR A 374 -2.64 -41.17 18.09
CA TYR A 374 -3.54 -40.62 17.08
C TYR A 374 -2.78 -40.40 15.75
N PRO A 375 -3.34 -40.78 14.59
CA PRO A 375 -2.59 -40.90 13.33
C PRO A 375 -2.23 -39.57 12.63
N LEU A 376 -2.65 -38.42 13.16
CA LEU A 376 -2.48 -37.11 12.50
C LEU A 376 -2.22 -35.99 13.52
N MET A 377 -1.21 -35.14 13.29
CA MET A 377 -0.93 -33.95 14.12
C MET A 377 -1.22 -32.66 13.35
N THR A 378 -1.24 -31.51 14.03
CA THR A 378 -1.49 -30.19 13.41
C THR A 378 -0.37 -29.20 13.71
N MET A 379 -0.05 -28.29 12.81
CA MET A 379 1.01 -27.28 13.03
C MET A 379 0.45 -25.98 13.61
N LYS A 380 0.93 -25.61 14.79
CA LYS A 380 0.56 -24.36 15.46
C LYS A 380 1.81 -23.58 15.87
N SER A 381 2.01 -22.41 15.27
CA SER A 381 3.16 -21.54 15.55
C SER A 381 4.54 -22.22 15.41
N GLY A 382 4.66 -23.18 14.49
CA GLY A 382 5.89 -23.95 14.28
C GLY A 382 6.01 -25.24 15.11
N ASN A 383 5.11 -25.51 16.06
CA ASN A 383 5.10 -26.76 16.84
C ASN A 383 4.04 -27.74 16.33
N PHE A 384 4.25 -29.03 16.54
CA PHE A 384 3.25 -30.07 16.28
C PHE A 384 2.33 -30.21 17.49
N VAL A 385 1.02 -30.11 17.29
CA VAL A 385 0.00 -30.23 18.32
C VAL A 385 -0.97 -31.34 17.95
N CYS A 386 -1.18 -32.29 18.86
CA CYS A 386 -2.16 -33.34 18.68
C CYS A 386 -3.59 -32.79 18.87
N PRO A 387 -4.50 -32.97 17.90
CA PRO A 387 -5.87 -32.46 18.00
C PRO A 387 -6.72 -33.19 19.07
N GLU A 388 -6.40 -34.44 19.41
CA GLU A 388 -7.11 -35.22 20.43
C GLU A 388 -6.61 -34.92 21.85
N CYS A 389 -5.32 -35.18 22.13
CA CYS A 389 -4.78 -35.08 23.49
C CYS A 389 -4.10 -33.74 23.81
N LYS A 390 -4.03 -32.79 22.86
CA LYS A 390 -3.35 -31.49 22.98
C LYS A 390 -1.87 -31.57 23.34
N HIS A 391 -1.23 -32.72 23.17
CA HIS A 391 0.22 -32.85 23.33
C HIS A 391 0.94 -31.99 22.30
N GLU A 392 1.95 -31.23 22.75
CA GLU A 392 2.77 -30.36 21.91
C GLU A 392 4.19 -30.94 21.79
N GLU A 393 4.69 -31.02 20.57
CA GLU A 393 6.05 -31.45 20.24
C GLU A 393 6.75 -30.32 19.47
N VAL A 394 8.01 -30.04 19.84
CA VAL A 394 8.81 -28.99 19.20
C VAL A 394 9.30 -29.52 17.85
N ASN A 395 9.04 -28.77 16.77
CA ASN A 395 9.53 -29.15 15.45
C ASN A 395 11.04 -28.83 15.35
N PRO A 396 11.91 -29.83 15.10
CA PRO A 396 13.35 -29.61 14.96
C PRO A 396 13.72 -28.80 13.71
N ASP A 397 12.85 -28.76 12.69
CA ASP A 397 13.05 -28.00 11.44
C ASP A 397 12.49 -26.57 11.50
N ALA A 398 11.99 -26.13 12.66
CA ALA A 398 11.45 -24.78 12.79
C ALA A 398 12.59 -23.73 12.72
N PRO A 399 12.49 -22.70 11.86
CA PRO A 399 13.39 -21.54 11.97
C PRO A 399 13.26 -20.96 13.39
N PRO A 400 14.39 -20.53 14.01
CA PRO A 400 14.38 -20.09 15.39
C PRO A 400 13.30 -19.03 15.61
N PRO A 401 12.51 -19.12 16.69
CA PRO A 401 11.36 -18.25 16.89
C PRO A 401 11.82 -16.80 16.81
N ALA A 402 11.30 -16.06 15.82
CA ALA A 402 11.45 -14.61 15.76
C ALA A 402 11.00 -14.07 17.11
N LYS A 403 11.95 -13.49 17.87
CA LYS A 403 11.72 -12.98 19.22
C LYS A 403 10.49 -12.08 19.18
N LYS A 404 9.36 -12.56 19.69
CA LYS A 404 8.17 -11.74 19.88
C LYS A 404 8.62 -10.61 20.79
N ALA A 405 8.69 -9.39 20.26
CA ALA A 405 8.85 -8.20 21.07
C ALA A 405 7.75 -8.24 22.13
N THR A 406 8.14 -8.53 23.36
CA THR A 406 7.26 -8.51 24.52
C THR A 406 6.77 -7.08 24.65
N ARG A 407 5.55 -6.83 24.17
CA ARG A 407 4.81 -5.62 24.44
C ARG A 407 4.56 -5.61 25.94
N LYS A 408 5.45 -4.96 26.70
CA LYS A 408 5.27 -4.72 28.13
C LYS A 408 3.92 -4.03 28.28
N LYS A 409 2.93 -4.75 28.83
CA LYS A 409 1.69 -4.13 29.30
C LYS A 409 2.11 -3.10 30.36
N ALA A 410 1.93 -1.83 30.06
CA ALA A 410 2.03 -0.77 31.05
C ALA A 410 0.98 -1.06 32.13
N VAL A 411 1.46 -1.37 33.34
CA VAL A 411 0.62 -1.44 34.53
C VAL A 411 0.23 0.00 34.86
N ALA A 412 -1.04 0.35 34.63
CA ALA A 412 -1.62 1.60 35.07
C ALA A 412 -1.61 1.63 36.61
N LYS A 413 -0.69 2.41 37.18
CA LYS A 413 -0.63 2.68 38.62
C LYS A 413 -1.78 3.62 38.95
N LYS A 414 -2.89 3.07 39.50
CA LYS A 414 -3.96 3.85 40.13
C LYS A 414 -3.35 4.66 41.28
N THR A 415 -3.24 5.98 41.10
CA THR A 415 -3.01 6.92 42.20
C THR A 415 -4.34 7.16 42.91
N THR A 416 -4.50 6.55 44.07
CA THR A 416 -5.55 6.90 45.03
C THR A 416 -5.22 8.28 45.62
N LYS A 417 -6.02 9.29 45.25
CA LYS A 417 -6.03 10.59 45.93
C LYS A 417 -6.72 10.39 47.28
N SER A 418 -5.91 10.29 48.33
CA SER A 418 -6.34 10.38 49.72
C SER A 418 -6.66 11.84 50.04
N SER A 419 -7.93 12.13 50.27
CA SER A 419 -8.41 13.38 50.85
C SER A 419 -7.85 13.53 52.28
N ALA A 420 -6.87 14.42 52.46
CA ALA A 420 -6.45 14.89 53.76
C ALA A 420 -7.27 16.13 54.13
N LYS A 421 -8.03 15.97 55.20
CA LYS A 421 -8.87 16.93 55.89
C LYS A 421 -8.01 17.63 56.94
N LYS A 422 -7.72 18.92 56.77
CA LYS A 422 -7.61 19.93 57.84
C LYS A 422 -7.50 21.31 57.24
#